data_AF-A0A102DBM3-F1
#
_entry.id   AF-A0A102DBM3-F1
#
_cell.length_a   1.000
_cell.length_b   1.000
_cell.length_c   1.000
_cell.angle_alpha   90.00
_cell.angle_beta   90.00
_cell.angle_gamma   90.00
#
_symmetry.space_group_name_H-M   'P 1'
#
loop_
_entity.id
_entity.type
_entity.pdbx_description
1 polymer ?
#
loop_
_entity_poly.entity_id
_entity_poly.type
_entity_poly.pdbx_seq_one_letter_code
_entity_poly.pdbx_strand_id
1 'polypeptide(L)'
;MARALLSGAQRQVRVPLASPLAALAPGALIAMAEAVVPGRFVDGAEMATDRRRATHVAFADRWRRDRAGTMWRGAPVADAAEKWLAAVHCPAWACRLVLCVEWTRAESLQAITRADARAEGFGPWAPIRGFAKRWDKTHAVPGLRWADDPHVVVLGIVRVQV
;
A
#
# COMPACT_ATOMS: atom_id res chain seq x y z
N MET A 1 -6.32 0.77 2.16
CA MET A 1 -5.55 0.82 0.90
C MET A 1 -4.99 -0.56 0.56
N ALA A 2 -4.07 -1.13 1.37
CA ALA A 2 -3.49 -2.46 1.10
C ALA A 2 -4.51 -3.55 0.74
N ARG A 3 -5.60 -3.70 1.51
CA ARG A 3 -6.67 -4.67 1.20
C ARG A 3 -7.38 -4.44 -0.14
N ALA A 4 -7.62 -3.18 -0.53
CA ALA A 4 -8.29 -2.85 -1.79
C ALA A 4 -7.37 -3.11 -3.00
N LEU A 5 -6.07 -2.84 -2.84
CA LEU A 5 -5.05 -3.23 -3.80
C LEU A 5 -4.93 -4.75 -3.90
N LEU A 6 -4.89 -5.47 -2.77
CA LEU A 6 -4.85 -6.94 -2.68
C LEU A 6 -6.15 -7.65 -3.11
N SER A 7 -7.30 -6.97 -3.14
CA SER A 7 -8.55 -7.49 -3.71
C SER A 7 -8.81 -7.04 -5.17
N GLY A 8 -8.16 -5.95 -5.61
CA GLY A 8 -8.17 -5.50 -7.01
C GLY A 8 -9.27 -4.47 -7.23
N ALA A 9 -9.92 -4.06 -6.15
CA ALA A 9 -10.91 -3.00 -6.15
C ALA A 9 -10.27 -1.64 -6.43
N GLN A 10 -9.03 -1.43 -5.95
CA GLN A 10 -8.25 -0.24 -6.26
C GLN A 10 -7.44 -0.47 -7.54
N ARG A 11 -7.69 0.38 -8.54
CA ARG A 11 -7.17 0.33 -9.92
C ARG A 11 -6.54 1.65 -10.36
N GLN A 12 -6.58 2.68 -9.51
CA GLN A 12 -5.82 3.90 -9.71
C GLN A 12 -5.35 4.48 -8.38
N VAL A 13 -4.42 5.41 -8.46
CA VAL A 13 -3.95 6.22 -7.33
C VAL A 13 -3.66 7.64 -7.77
N ARG A 14 -4.15 8.62 -7.01
CA ARG A 14 -3.76 10.03 -7.11
C ARG A 14 -2.59 10.33 -6.21
N VAL A 15 -1.61 11.05 -6.75
CA VAL A 15 -0.42 11.50 -6.02
C VAL A 15 -0.17 13.00 -6.27
N PRO A 16 0.31 13.76 -5.27
CA PRO A 16 0.76 15.13 -5.49
C PRO A 16 1.88 15.21 -6.53
N LEU A 17 1.98 16.33 -7.27
CA LEU A 17 3.06 16.56 -8.24
C LEU A 17 4.46 16.43 -7.66
N ALA A 18 4.64 16.80 -6.38
CA ALA A 18 5.92 16.68 -5.68
C ALA A 18 6.30 15.23 -5.30
N SER A 19 5.39 14.28 -5.46
CA SER A 19 5.66 12.87 -5.19
C SER A 19 6.61 12.29 -6.25
N PRO A 20 7.60 11.47 -5.89
CA PRO A 20 8.39 10.72 -6.87
C PRO A 20 7.53 9.84 -7.79
N LEU A 21 6.34 9.43 -7.33
CA LEU A 21 5.40 8.63 -8.11
C LEU A 21 4.78 9.43 -9.27
N ALA A 22 4.74 10.77 -9.19
CA ALA A 22 4.14 11.62 -10.22
C ALA A 22 4.93 11.57 -11.55
N ALA A 23 6.21 11.22 -11.50
CA ALA A 23 7.08 11.12 -12.67
C ALA A 23 7.06 9.73 -13.35
N LEU A 24 6.30 8.77 -12.81
CA LEU A 24 6.26 7.42 -13.36
C LEU A 24 5.52 7.40 -14.71
N ALA A 25 6.14 6.79 -15.71
CA ALA A 25 5.54 6.56 -17.02
C ALA A 25 4.79 5.21 -17.07
N PRO A 26 3.88 5.02 -18.05
CA PRO A 26 3.35 3.70 -18.37
C PRO A 26 4.45 2.64 -18.52
N GLY A 27 4.21 1.45 -17.98
CA GLY A 27 5.19 0.36 -17.88
C GLY A 27 6.07 0.38 -16.63
N ALA A 28 6.07 1.48 -15.85
CA ALA A 28 6.81 1.53 -14.60
C ALA A 28 6.23 0.57 -13.54
N LEU A 29 7.11 -0.05 -12.76
CA LEU A 29 6.74 -0.98 -11.69
C LEU A 29 6.80 -0.32 -10.31
N ILE A 30 5.79 -0.57 -9.49
CA ILE A 30 5.67 -0.09 -8.11
C ILE A 30 5.60 -1.31 -7.19
N ALA A 31 6.63 -1.51 -6.37
CA ALA A 31 6.60 -2.52 -5.31
C ALA A 31 5.79 -2.01 -4.12
N MET A 32 4.75 -2.73 -3.74
CA MET A 32 3.92 -2.38 -2.59
C MET A 32 4.45 -3.04 -1.32
N ALA A 33 5.12 -2.24 -0.52
CA ALA A 33 5.56 -2.64 0.81
C ALA A 33 4.48 -2.42 1.86
N GLU A 34 4.41 -3.32 2.84
CA GLU A 34 3.52 -3.25 3.99
C GLU A 34 4.36 -3.29 5.27
N ALA A 35 3.78 -2.80 6.37
CA ALA A 35 4.38 -3.01 7.67
C ALA A 35 4.38 -4.51 8.00
N VAL A 36 5.47 -4.99 8.60
CA VAL A 36 5.70 -6.41 8.87
C VAL A 36 6.41 -6.62 10.20
N VAL A 37 6.18 -7.78 10.84
CA VAL A 37 7.00 -8.24 11.96
C VAL A 37 7.92 -9.35 11.45
N PRO A 38 9.26 -9.21 11.54
CA PRO A 38 10.17 -10.29 11.19
C PRO A 38 10.07 -11.42 12.21
N GLY A 39 10.01 -12.66 11.71
CA GLY A 39 9.85 -13.85 12.52
C GLY A 39 10.89 -14.93 12.22
N ARG A 40 11.09 -15.81 13.19
CA ARG A 40 11.83 -17.06 13.05
C ARG A 40 11.17 -18.15 13.90
N PHE A 41 11.45 -19.41 13.59
CA PHE A 41 11.04 -20.51 14.45
C PHE A 41 12.19 -20.87 15.41
N VAL A 42 11.86 -21.07 16.68
CA VAL A 42 12.76 -21.57 17.73
C VAL A 42 12.01 -22.67 18.46
N ASP A 43 12.54 -23.90 18.47
CA ASP A 43 11.91 -25.06 19.09
C ASP A 43 10.44 -25.27 18.68
N GLY A 44 10.14 -25.02 17.40
CA GLY A 44 8.79 -25.13 16.82
C GLY A 44 7.86 -23.95 17.11
N ALA A 45 8.24 -23.02 17.98
CA ALA A 45 7.48 -21.81 18.28
C ALA A 45 7.90 -20.64 17.37
N GLU A 46 6.92 -19.88 16.90
CA GLU A 46 7.15 -18.64 16.15
C GLU A 46 7.55 -17.51 17.12
N MET A 47 8.71 -16.90 16.88
CA MET A 47 9.21 -15.79 17.67
C MET A 47 9.50 -14.58 16.79
N ALA A 48 9.10 -13.39 17.24
CA ALA A 48 9.53 -12.14 16.64
C ALA A 48 11.05 -11.98 16.76
N THR A 49 11.69 -11.42 15.74
CA THR A 49 13.14 -11.28 15.68
C THR A 49 13.56 -10.06 14.87
N ASP A 50 14.86 -9.82 14.78
CA ASP A 50 15.40 -8.73 13.97
C ASP A 50 15.47 -9.14 12.49
N ARG A 51 15.30 -8.17 11.59
CA ARG A 51 15.25 -8.38 10.12
C ARG A 51 16.37 -9.28 9.58
N ARG A 52 17.59 -9.15 10.11
CA ARG A 52 18.77 -9.91 9.66
C ARG A 52 18.65 -11.42 9.91
N ARG A 53 17.94 -11.81 10.97
CA ARG A 53 17.73 -13.20 11.41
C ARG A 53 16.41 -13.79 10.93
N ALA A 54 15.58 -12.98 10.28
CA ALA A 54 14.25 -13.37 9.87
C ALA A 54 14.28 -14.46 8.78
N THR A 55 13.56 -15.55 9.06
CA THR A 55 13.26 -16.60 8.07
C THR A 55 11.94 -16.32 7.37
N HIS A 56 11.05 -15.56 8.02
CA HIS A 56 9.77 -15.12 7.49
C HIS A 56 9.37 -13.74 8.03
N VAL A 57 8.32 -13.18 7.48
CA VAL A 57 7.63 -12.01 8.05
C VAL A 57 6.17 -12.34 8.28
N ALA A 58 5.58 -11.68 9.27
CA ALA A 58 4.15 -11.69 9.53
C ALA A 58 3.53 -10.32 9.19
N PHE A 59 2.38 -10.35 8.55
CA PHE A 59 1.58 -9.18 8.16
C PHE A 59 0.44 -8.95 9.16
N ALA A 60 -0.09 -7.74 9.19
CA ALA A 60 -1.19 -7.38 10.11
C ALA A 60 -2.48 -8.18 9.87
N ASP A 61 -2.64 -8.74 8.66
CA ASP A 61 -3.77 -9.58 8.26
C ASP A 61 -3.59 -11.08 8.58
N ARG A 62 -2.61 -11.41 9.44
CA ARG A 62 -2.25 -12.77 9.92
C ARG A 62 -1.61 -13.68 8.86
N TRP A 63 -1.34 -13.15 7.67
CA TRP A 63 -0.51 -13.87 6.70
C TRP A 63 0.95 -13.81 7.10
N ARG A 64 1.69 -14.83 6.66
CA ARG A 64 3.13 -14.91 6.75
C ARG A 64 3.67 -15.21 5.36
N ARG A 65 4.90 -14.79 5.14
CA ARG A 65 5.66 -15.11 3.93
C ARG A 65 7.08 -15.42 4.32
N ASP A 66 7.63 -16.52 3.81
CA ASP A 66 9.05 -16.82 3.94
C ASP A 66 9.87 -16.27 2.77
N ARG A 67 11.17 -16.49 2.81
CA ARG A 67 12.10 -16.07 1.76
C ARG A 67 11.88 -16.78 0.42
N ALA A 68 11.31 -17.98 0.42
CA ALA A 68 10.98 -18.73 -0.79
C ALA A 68 9.65 -18.25 -1.41
N GLY A 69 8.91 -17.38 -0.71
CA GLY A 69 7.61 -16.88 -1.14
C GLY A 69 6.43 -17.73 -0.69
N THR A 70 6.67 -18.82 0.07
CA THR A 70 5.60 -19.62 0.64
C THR A 70 4.79 -18.78 1.63
N MET A 71 3.47 -18.87 1.52
CA MET A 71 2.55 -18.12 2.36
C MET A 71 1.67 -19.04 3.19
N TRP A 72 1.48 -18.69 4.47
CA TRP A 72 0.58 -19.40 5.38
C TRP A 72 -0.08 -18.42 6.35
N ARG A 73 -1.20 -18.83 6.95
CA ARG A 73 -1.83 -18.10 8.04
C ARG A 73 -1.34 -18.64 9.38
N GLY A 74 -1.28 -17.78 10.38
CA GLY A 74 -1.19 -18.25 11.76
C GLY A 74 -1.84 -17.29 12.73
N ALA A 75 -1.38 -17.33 13.99
CA ALA A 75 -1.93 -16.53 15.06
C ALA A 75 -1.80 -15.01 14.77
N PRO A 76 -2.70 -14.17 15.32
CA PRO A 76 -2.50 -12.74 15.34
C PRO A 76 -1.12 -12.40 15.91
N VAL A 77 -0.43 -11.46 15.27
CA VAL A 77 0.88 -11.01 15.73
C VAL A 77 0.68 -10.16 17.00
N ALA A 78 1.07 -10.71 18.15
CA ALA A 78 1.12 -9.96 19.40
C ALA A 78 2.42 -9.14 19.41
N ASP A 79 2.34 -7.83 19.16
CA ASP A 79 3.52 -6.97 19.13
C ASP A 79 3.91 -6.44 20.51
N ALA A 80 3.97 -7.32 21.51
CA ALA A 80 4.37 -6.95 22.86
C ALA A 80 5.85 -6.49 22.94
N ALA A 81 6.62 -6.67 21.87
CA ALA A 81 8.05 -6.36 21.80
C ALA A 81 8.39 -5.22 20.81
N GLU A 82 7.38 -4.49 20.30
CA GLU A 82 7.54 -3.35 19.38
C GLU A 82 8.41 -3.67 18.14
N LYS A 83 8.18 -4.82 17.51
CA LYS A 83 8.94 -5.34 16.37
C LYS A 83 8.30 -5.05 15.02
N TRP A 84 7.21 -4.28 14.94
CA TRP A 84 6.70 -3.80 13.65
C TRP A 84 7.75 -2.97 12.91
N LEU A 85 8.18 -3.47 11.76
CA LEU A 85 8.92 -2.68 10.79
C LEU A 85 7.94 -1.86 9.96
N ALA A 86 8.21 -0.56 9.85
CA ALA A 86 7.54 0.30 8.89
C ALA A 86 7.73 -0.23 7.45
N ALA A 87 6.77 0.06 6.56
CA ALA A 87 6.78 -0.44 5.19
C ALA A 87 8.08 -0.14 4.42
N VAL A 88 8.71 1.02 4.66
CA VAL A 88 10.00 1.40 4.06
C VAL A 88 11.16 0.44 4.42
N HIS A 89 11.02 -0.33 5.50
CA HIS A 89 12.00 -1.32 5.94
C HIS A 89 11.59 -2.76 5.62
N CYS A 90 10.44 -2.95 4.97
CA CYS A 90 9.98 -4.25 4.50
C CYS A 90 11.04 -4.88 3.57
N PRO A 91 11.47 -6.12 3.82
CA PRO A 91 12.38 -6.81 2.91
C PRO A 91 11.78 -6.99 1.51
N ALA A 92 12.59 -6.84 0.46
CA ALA A 92 12.11 -6.99 -0.92
C ALA A 92 11.46 -8.35 -1.20
N TRP A 93 12.01 -9.45 -0.66
CA TRP A 93 11.46 -10.81 -0.81
C TRP A 93 10.08 -10.99 -0.16
N ALA A 94 9.72 -10.11 0.78
CA ALA A 94 8.44 -10.11 1.47
C ALA A 94 7.37 -9.28 0.76
N CYS A 95 7.73 -8.53 -0.29
CA CYS A 95 6.78 -7.79 -1.10
C CYS A 95 5.73 -8.76 -1.69
N ARG A 96 4.45 -8.53 -1.37
CA ARG A 96 3.34 -9.40 -1.81
C ARG A 96 2.72 -8.96 -3.13
N LEU A 97 3.03 -7.75 -3.57
CA LEU A 97 2.32 -7.13 -4.68
C LEU A 97 3.24 -6.17 -5.43
N VAL A 98 3.38 -6.40 -6.73
CA VAL A 98 3.96 -5.43 -7.66
C VAL A 98 2.84 -4.93 -8.56
N LEU A 99 2.81 -3.61 -8.77
CA LEU A 99 1.87 -2.94 -9.65
C LEU A 99 2.60 -2.43 -10.89
N CYS A 100 1.95 -2.47 -12.04
CA CYS A 100 2.40 -1.81 -13.25
C CYS A 100 1.54 -0.57 -13.48
N VAL A 101 2.17 0.56 -13.81
CA VAL A 101 1.47 1.77 -14.26
C VAL A 101 1.01 1.57 -15.71
N GLU A 102 -0.29 1.67 -15.97
CA GLU A 102 -0.84 1.48 -17.33
C GLU A 102 -1.00 2.79 -18.10
N TRP A 103 -1.37 3.85 -17.40
CA TRP A 103 -1.60 5.18 -17.96
C TRP A 103 -1.44 6.23 -16.87
N THR A 104 -1.21 7.46 -17.28
CA THR A 104 -1.16 8.61 -16.36
C THR A 104 -1.96 9.79 -16.93
N ARG A 105 -2.47 10.65 -16.05
CA ARG A 105 -3.03 11.95 -16.43
C ARG A 105 -2.85 12.96 -15.31
N ALA A 106 -2.72 14.23 -15.66
CA ALA A 106 -2.71 15.33 -14.70
C ALA A 106 -4.12 15.95 -14.60
N GLU A 107 -4.59 16.23 -13.39
CA GLU A 107 -5.89 16.86 -13.14
C GLU A 107 -5.86 17.70 -11.85
N SER A 108 -6.91 18.49 -11.63
CA SER A 108 -7.20 19.05 -10.30
C SER A 108 -7.71 17.94 -9.38
N LEU A 109 -7.35 17.95 -8.10
CA LEU A 109 -7.75 16.92 -7.15
C LEU A 109 -9.28 16.74 -7.06
N GLN A 110 -10.03 17.85 -7.05
CA GLN A 110 -11.48 17.89 -6.95
C GLN A 110 -12.19 17.55 -8.27
N ALA A 111 -11.45 17.39 -9.38
CA ALA A 111 -11.99 16.87 -10.64
C ALA A 111 -12.36 15.37 -10.55
N ILE A 112 -12.01 14.71 -9.44
CA ILE A 112 -12.34 13.31 -9.16
C ILE A 112 -13.84 13.02 -9.30
N THR A 113 -14.17 12.03 -10.13
CA THR A 113 -15.55 11.54 -10.27
C THR A 113 -15.90 10.48 -9.22
N ARG A 114 -17.19 10.09 -9.14
CA ARG A 114 -17.60 8.94 -8.33
C ARG A 114 -16.99 7.62 -8.83
N ALA A 115 -16.84 7.47 -10.14
CA ALA A 115 -16.21 6.29 -10.74
C ALA A 115 -14.72 6.24 -10.37
N ASP A 116 -14.05 7.39 -10.40
CA ASP A 116 -12.68 7.52 -9.98
C ASP A 116 -12.45 7.16 -8.51
N ALA A 117 -13.27 7.70 -7.61
CA ALA A 117 -13.18 7.40 -6.19
C ALA A 117 -13.43 5.89 -5.90
N ARG A 118 -14.28 5.23 -6.68
CA ARG A 118 -14.41 3.76 -6.61
C ARG A 118 -13.15 3.05 -7.09
N ALA A 119 -12.54 3.53 -8.18
CA ALA A 119 -11.27 3.00 -8.67
C ALA A 119 -10.09 3.30 -7.71
N GLU A 120 -10.21 4.27 -6.81
CA GLU A 120 -9.29 4.47 -5.66
C GLU A 120 -9.55 3.49 -4.51
N GLY A 121 -10.53 2.59 -4.65
CA GLY A 121 -10.88 1.58 -3.66
C GLY A 121 -11.92 2.02 -2.62
N PHE A 122 -12.65 3.12 -2.85
CA PHE A 122 -13.74 3.54 -1.96
C PHE A 122 -15.06 2.86 -2.30
N GLY A 123 -15.83 2.52 -1.26
CA GLY A 123 -17.14 1.88 -1.39
C GLY A 123 -18.20 2.78 -2.04
N PRO A 124 -19.40 2.25 -2.32
CA PRO A 124 -20.45 2.98 -3.05
C PRO A 124 -21.05 4.16 -2.28
N TRP A 125 -20.96 4.16 -0.95
CA TRP A 125 -21.53 5.18 -0.08
C TRP A 125 -20.61 6.39 0.07
N ALA A 126 -21.06 7.54 -0.46
CA ALA A 126 -20.35 8.82 -0.43
C ALA A 126 -18.83 8.73 -0.78
N PRO A 127 -18.46 8.10 -1.93
CA PRO A 127 -17.07 7.75 -2.23
C PRO A 127 -16.14 8.96 -2.28
N ILE A 128 -16.60 10.09 -2.84
CA ILE A 128 -15.82 11.33 -2.92
C ILE A 128 -15.54 11.88 -1.52
N ARG A 129 -16.54 11.90 -0.63
CA ARG A 129 -16.35 12.35 0.76
C ARG A 129 -15.39 11.43 1.53
N GLY A 130 -15.48 10.13 1.28
CA GLY A 130 -14.54 9.15 1.83
C GLY A 130 -13.11 9.40 1.34
N PHE A 131 -12.95 9.64 0.04
CA PHE A 131 -11.68 9.98 -0.59
C PHE A 131 -11.09 11.28 -0.01
N ALA A 132 -11.85 12.38 0.00
CA ALA A 132 -11.42 13.66 0.54
C ALA A 132 -10.90 13.55 1.99
N LYS A 133 -11.64 12.87 2.88
CA LYS A 133 -11.21 12.62 4.25
C LYS A 133 -9.91 11.82 4.35
N ARG A 134 -9.73 10.83 3.46
CA ARG A 134 -8.50 10.04 3.42
C ARG A 134 -7.33 10.88 2.89
N TRP A 135 -7.57 11.68 1.86
CA TRP A 135 -6.60 12.57 1.28
C TRP A 135 -6.02 13.52 2.33
N ASP A 136 -6.88 14.23 3.07
CA ASP A 136 -6.45 15.17 4.12
C ASP A 136 -5.70 14.49 5.27
N LYS A 137 -6.02 13.22 5.57
CA LYS A 137 -5.27 12.45 6.57
C LYS A 137 -3.84 12.15 6.12
N THR A 138 -3.60 12.01 4.83
CA THR A 138 -2.27 11.74 4.26
C THR A 138 -1.53 13.04 3.89
N HIS A 139 -2.26 14.06 3.47
CA HIS A 139 -1.75 15.32 2.92
C HIS A 139 -2.31 16.52 3.69
N ALA A 140 -2.01 16.60 5.00
CA ALA A 140 -2.55 17.64 5.88
C ALA A 140 -1.85 19.01 5.73
N VAL A 141 -0.79 19.10 4.94
CA VAL A 141 0.00 20.33 4.76
C VAL A 141 -0.75 21.32 3.86
N PRO A 142 -0.72 22.63 4.17
CA PRO A 142 -1.31 23.66 3.30
C PRO A 142 -0.79 23.57 1.86
N GLY A 143 -1.67 23.82 0.89
CA GLY A 143 -1.39 23.68 -0.53
C GLY A 143 -1.56 22.26 -1.06
N LEU A 144 -1.71 21.26 -0.19
CA LEU A 144 -2.03 19.88 -0.58
C LEU A 144 -3.35 19.38 0.01
N ARG A 145 -4.11 20.18 0.75
CA ARG A 145 -5.38 19.71 1.34
C ARG A 145 -6.44 19.58 0.26
N TRP A 146 -7.49 18.83 0.55
CA TRP A 146 -8.66 18.72 -0.31
C TRP A 146 -9.22 20.09 -0.70
N ALA A 147 -9.34 21.00 0.29
CA ALA A 147 -9.87 22.34 0.09
C ALA A 147 -8.97 23.24 -0.79
N ASP A 148 -7.68 22.94 -0.88
CA ASP A 148 -6.73 23.71 -1.70
C ASP A 148 -6.79 23.31 -3.18
N ASP A 149 -7.50 22.22 -3.51
CA ASP A 149 -7.63 21.66 -4.84
C ASP A 149 -6.31 21.58 -5.65
N PRO A 150 -5.27 20.91 -5.11
CA PRO A 150 -3.97 20.86 -5.77
C PRO A 150 -4.04 20.11 -7.10
N HIS A 151 -3.13 20.45 -8.01
CA HIS A 151 -2.85 19.61 -9.16
C HIS A 151 -2.19 18.28 -8.72
N VAL A 152 -2.67 17.19 -9.30
CA VAL A 152 -2.24 15.83 -9.02
C VAL A 152 -1.95 15.06 -10.31
N VAL A 153 -1.19 13.98 -10.18
CA VAL A 153 -1.10 12.94 -11.21
C VAL A 153 -1.94 11.76 -10.75
N VAL A 154 -2.80 11.27 -11.65
CA VAL A 154 -3.52 10.00 -11.47
C VAL A 154 -2.74 8.93 -12.23
N LEU A 155 -2.44 7.84 -11.54
CA LEU A 155 -1.81 6.65 -12.11
C LEU A 155 -2.85 5.55 -12.21
N GLY A 156 -3.12 5.06 -13.42
CA GLY A 156 -3.82 3.79 -13.62
C GLY A 156 -2.87 2.63 -13.29
N ILE A 157 -3.34 1.65 -12.53
CA ILE A 157 -2.50 0.56 -12.03
C ILE A 157 -3.16 -0.80 -12.21
N VAL A 158 -2.35 -1.78 -12.59
CA VAL A 158 -2.71 -3.21 -12.59
C VAL A 158 -1.70 -4.02 -11.82
N ARG A 159 -2.09 -5.21 -11.40
CA ARG A 159 -1.16 -6.14 -10.76
C ARG A 159 -0.38 -6.91 -11.79
N VAL A 160 0.88 -7.15 -11.48
CA VAL A 160 1.70 -8.17 -12.14
C VAL A 160 1.87 -9.34 -11.18
N GLN A 161 1.75 -10.57 -11.70
CA GLN A 161 2.07 -11.76 -10.92
C GLN A 161 3.58 -11.75 -10.61
N VAL A 162 3.91 -12.01 -9.34
CA VAL A 162 5.27 -12.21 -8.84
C VAL A 162 5.49 -13.69 -8.62
#